data_AF-A0A067KL54-F1
#
_entry.id   AF-A0A067KL54-F1
#
_cell.length_a   1.000
_cell.length_b   1.000
_cell.length_c   1.000
_cell.angle_alpha   90.00
_cell.angle_beta   90.00
_cell.angle_gamma   90.00
#
_symmetry.space_group_name_H-M   'P 1'
#
loop_
_entity.id
_entity.type
_entity.pdbx_description
1 polymer ?
#
loop_
_entity_poly.entity_id
_entity_poly.type
_entity_poly.pdbx_seq_one_letter_code
_entity_poly.pdbx_strand_id
1 'polypeptide(L)'
;MTEEERECFRKIGLKMHSSLVLGRRGVFDGVMEGLHQHWKHREVVKVITMQRIFSQVIRTAKFLEAESGGILVSVDKLKEGHAIIIYRGKNYKRPPKLLNNLPTKIEALRRSLEMQRIGSLKFFAHQRQCAIRELKFKLAKLQESEGKDMKNSQIMS
;
A
#
# COMPACT_ATOMS: atom_id res chain seq x y z
N MET A 1 22.87 -10.23 9.09
CA MET A 1 23.08 -8.82 8.71
C MET A 1 23.17 -8.06 10.01
N THR A 2 24.29 -7.40 10.27
CA THR A 2 24.43 -6.57 11.47
C THR A 2 23.66 -5.26 11.28
N GLU A 3 23.37 -4.56 12.38
CA GLU A 3 22.66 -3.29 12.30
C GLU A 3 23.50 -2.22 11.56
N GLU A 4 24.82 -2.27 11.72
CA GLU A 4 25.77 -1.42 11.00
C GLU A 4 25.72 -1.65 9.47
N GLU A 5 25.69 -2.91 9.04
CA GLU A 5 25.53 -3.28 7.63
C GLU A 5 24.18 -2.77 7.09
N ARG A 6 23.10 -2.94 7.87
CA ARG A 6 21.76 -2.46 7.50
C ARG A 6 21.75 -0.95 7.29
N GLU A 7 22.34 -0.19 8.21
CA GLU A 7 22.37 1.26 8.11
C GLU A 7 23.26 1.75 6.97
N CYS A 8 24.38 1.07 6.71
CA CYS A 8 25.22 1.32 5.54
C CYS A 8 24.43 1.12 4.24
N PHE A 9 23.75 -0.01 4.08
CA PHE A 9 22.94 -0.29 2.90
C PHE A 9 21.78 0.69 2.73
N ARG A 10 21.15 1.11 3.83
CA ARG A 10 20.13 2.18 3.80
C ARG A 10 20.70 3.48 3.26
N LYS A 11 21.84 3.94 3.77
CA LYS A 11 22.51 5.18 3.31
C LYS A 11 22.86 5.10 1.82
N ILE A 12 23.40 3.96 1.38
CA ILE A 12 23.72 3.71 -0.04
C ILE A 12 22.44 3.76 -0.88
N GLY A 13 21.41 2.99 -0.52
CA GLY A 13 20.17 2.89 -1.28
C GLY A 13 19.43 4.22 -1.40
N LEU A 14 19.44 5.06 -0.36
CA LEU A 14 18.86 6.40 -0.42
C LEU A 14 19.59 7.31 -1.42
N LYS A 15 20.92 7.30 -1.41
CA LYS A 15 21.78 8.11 -2.31
C LYS A 15 21.80 7.62 -3.76
N MET A 16 21.38 6.38 -4.03
CA MET A 16 21.39 5.84 -5.39
C MET A 16 20.45 6.61 -6.34
N HIS A 17 20.93 6.98 -7.53
CA HIS A 17 20.07 7.57 -8.56
C HIS A 17 19.24 6.51 -9.32
N SER A 18 19.80 5.32 -9.49
CA SER A 18 19.13 4.19 -10.13
C SER A 18 18.08 3.59 -9.19
N SER A 19 16.82 3.59 -9.63
CA SER A 19 15.68 3.09 -8.87
C SER A 19 14.60 2.48 -9.77
N LEU A 20 13.85 1.53 -9.22
CA LEU A 20 12.71 0.89 -9.89
C LEU A 20 11.42 1.54 -9.40
N VAL A 21 10.61 2.08 -10.30
CA VAL A 21 9.35 2.75 -9.91
C VAL A 21 8.17 1.77 -10.06
N LEU A 22 7.47 1.54 -8.95
CA LEU A 22 6.21 0.80 -8.91
C LEU A 22 5.06 1.73 -9.28
N GLY A 23 4.51 1.53 -10.47
CA GLY A 23 3.29 2.19 -10.92
C GLY A 23 2.02 1.52 -10.39
N ARG A 24 0.87 1.87 -10.99
CA ARG A 24 -0.45 1.31 -10.63
C ARG A 24 -0.51 -0.21 -10.57
N ARG A 25 0.25 -0.90 -11.43
CA ARG A 25 0.28 -2.37 -11.55
C ARG A 25 0.89 -3.07 -10.34
N GLY A 26 1.60 -2.34 -9.47
CA GLY A 26 2.31 -2.95 -8.33
C GLY A 26 3.45 -3.85 -8.80
N VAL A 27 3.68 -4.93 -8.06
CA VAL A 27 4.76 -5.89 -8.30
C VAL A 27 4.27 -6.97 -9.26
N PHE A 28 5.00 -7.18 -10.34
CA PHE A 28 4.72 -8.19 -11.37
C PHE A 28 6.06 -8.70 -11.93
N ASP A 29 6.00 -9.69 -12.80
CA ASP A 29 7.18 -10.39 -13.33
C ASP A 29 8.31 -9.45 -13.80
N GLY A 30 8.00 -8.44 -14.62
CA GLY A 30 8.99 -7.48 -15.13
C GLY A 30 9.63 -6.58 -14.05
N VAL A 31 8.98 -6.38 -12.90
CA VAL A 31 9.59 -5.69 -11.75
C VAL A 31 10.69 -6.57 -11.14
N MET A 32 10.43 -7.87 -11.00
CA MET A 32 11.39 -8.81 -10.44
C MET A 32 12.57 -9.04 -11.36
N GLU A 33 12.32 -9.14 -12.66
CA GLU A 33 13.38 -9.18 -13.66
C GLU A 33 14.28 -7.93 -13.55
N GLY A 34 13.67 -6.74 -13.49
CA GLY A 34 14.41 -5.49 -13.30
C GLY A 34 15.21 -5.45 -12.01
N LEU A 35 14.67 -6.03 -10.93
CA LEU A 35 15.32 -6.14 -9.63
C LEU A 35 16.55 -7.06 -9.70
N HIS A 36 16.39 -8.27 -10.26
CA HIS A 36 17.48 -9.21 -10.47
C HIS A 36 18.56 -8.68 -11.43
N GLN A 37 18.18 -7.87 -12.43
CA GLN A 37 19.12 -7.21 -13.32
C GLN A 37 19.97 -6.17 -12.58
N HIS A 38 19.37 -5.36 -11.69
CA HIS A 38 20.14 -4.44 -10.85
C HIS A 38 21.12 -5.19 -9.93
N TRP A 39 20.69 -6.34 -9.39
CA TRP A 39 21.54 -7.17 -8.52
C TRP A 39 22.75 -7.80 -9.20
N LYS A 40 22.82 -7.78 -10.55
CA LYS A 40 23.99 -8.20 -11.31
C LYS A 40 25.19 -7.27 -11.09
N HIS A 41 24.93 -5.98 -10.90
CA HIS A 41 25.97 -4.95 -10.84
C HIS A 41 26.00 -4.18 -9.52
N ARG A 42 25.00 -4.37 -8.66
CA ARG A 42 24.84 -3.68 -7.38
C ARG A 42 24.31 -4.64 -6.34
N GLU A 43 24.62 -4.40 -5.08
CA GLU A 43 24.14 -5.29 -4.01
C GLU A 43 22.81 -4.84 -3.43
N VAL A 44 22.48 -3.57 -3.61
CA VAL A 44 21.29 -2.90 -3.09
C VAL A 44 20.47 -2.35 -4.25
N VAL A 45 19.15 -2.44 -4.12
CA VAL A 45 18.17 -1.85 -5.05
C VAL A 45 17.25 -0.92 -4.29
N LYS A 46 17.01 0.26 -4.87
CA LYS A 46 15.96 1.18 -4.43
C LYS A 46 14.71 0.98 -5.29
N VAL A 47 13.61 0.63 -4.64
CA VAL A 47 12.29 0.53 -5.27
C VAL A 47 11.41 1.68 -4.75
N ILE A 48 10.87 2.49 -5.64
CA ILE A 48 10.02 3.64 -5.30
C ILE A 48 8.56 3.27 -5.53
N THR A 49 7.69 3.49 -4.54
CA THR A 49 6.24 3.29 -4.66
C THR A 49 5.48 4.59 -4.39
N MET A 50 4.47 4.86 -5.22
CA MET A 50 3.57 6.00 -5.05
C MET A 50 2.33 5.68 -4.19
N GLN A 51 2.33 4.52 -3.51
CA GLN A 51 1.25 4.16 -2.60
C GLN A 51 1.14 5.17 -1.45
N ARG A 52 -0.07 5.73 -1.26
CA ARG A 52 -0.35 6.73 -0.22
C ARG A 52 -0.50 6.11 1.18
N ILE A 53 -0.98 4.88 1.24
CA ILE A 53 -1.27 4.19 2.50
C ILE A 53 -0.06 3.37 2.92
N PHE A 54 0.52 3.70 4.08
CA PHE A 54 1.74 3.06 4.58
C PHE A 54 1.58 1.54 4.79
N SER A 55 0.42 1.07 5.25
CA SER A 55 0.16 -0.38 5.38
C SER A 55 0.25 -1.12 4.04
N GLN A 56 -0.12 -0.47 2.93
CA GLN A 56 0.08 -1.04 1.60
C GLN A 56 1.55 -1.06 1.21
N VAL A 57 2.31 -0.02 1.55
CA VAL A 57 3.77 0.04 1.31
C VAL A 57 4.48 -1.11 2.03
N ILE A 58 4.14 -1.35 3.31
CA ILE A 58 4.70 -2.47 4.08
C ILE A 58 4.32 -3.81 3.46
N ARG A 59 3.07 -3.98 3.01
CA ARG A 59 2.66 -5.21 2.31
C ARG A 59 3.44 -5.42 1.02
N THR A 60 3.64 -4.36 0.24
CA THR A 60 4.47 -4.39 -0.98
C THR A 60 5.92 -4.74 -0.65
N ALA A 61 6.50 -4.15 0.40
CA ALA A 61 7.87 -4.43 0.82
C ALA A 61 8.05 -5.90 1.22
N LYS A 62 7.13 -6.46 2.03
CA LYS A 62 7.13 -7.87 2.40
C LYS A 62 6.95 -8.79 1.19
N PHE A 63 6.09 -8.39 0.25
CA PHE A 63 5.89 -9.15 -0.99
C PHE A 63 7.16 -9.17 -1.84
N LEU A 64 7.84 -8.02 -1.99
CA LEU A 64 9.12 -7.94 -2.69
C LEU A 64 10.19 -8.81 -2.02
N GLU A 65 10.28 -8.78 -0.69
CA GLU A 65 11.21 -9.61 0.08
C GLU A 65 10.97 -11.11 -0.18
N ALA A 66 9.74 -11.57 -0.02
CA ALA A 66 9.38 -12.98 -0.18
C ALA A 66 9.61 -13.50 -1.60
N GLU A 67 9.23 -12.72 -2.61
CA GLU A 67 9.29 -13.16 -4.01
C GLU A 67 10.69 -13.01 -4.63
N SER A 68 11.45 -11.97 -4.26
CA SER A 68 12.81 -11.77 -4.77
C SER A 68 13.87 -12.61 -4.05
N GLY A 69 13.56 -13.10 -2.84
CA GLY A 69 14.53 -13.73 -1.95
C GLY A 69 15.58 -12.76 -1.40
N GLY A 70 15.38 -11.44 -1.60
CA GLY A 70 16.19 -10.40 -1.00
C GLY A 70 15.85 -10.18 0.47
N ILE A 71 16.60 -9.28 1.11
CA ILE A 71 16.43 -8.89 2.51
C ILE A 71 15.93 -7.44 2.53
N LEU A 72 14.81 -7.21 3.20
CA LEU A 72 14.30 -5.86 3.41
C LEU A 72 15.24 -5.10 4.36
N VAL A 73 15.87 -4.03 3.85
CA VAL A 73 16.78 -3.19 4.62
C VAL A 73 16.01 -2.11 5.35
N SER A 74 15.25 -1.30 4.61
CA SER A 74 14.44 -0.21 5.16
C SER A 74 13.29 0.18 4.24
N VAL A 75 12.29 0.84 4.83
CA VAL A 75 11.23 1.56 4.14
C VAL A 75 11.27 3.02 4.60
N ASP A 76 11.60 3.92 3.70
CA ASP A 76 11.79 5.35 3.98
C ASP A 76 10.75 6.19 3.23
N LYS A 77 10.24 7.24 3.87
CA LYS A 77 9.29 8.18 3.25
C LYS A 77 10.03 9.23 2.43
N LEU A 78 9.59 9.48 1.19
CA LEU A 78 10.14 10.51 0.31
C LEU A 78 9.16 11.69 0.14
N LYS A 79 9.61 12.76 -0.54
CA LYS A 79 8.75 13.87 -0.96
C LYS A 79 7.56 13.37 -1.78
N GLU A 80 7.82 12.43 -2.67
CA GLU A 80 6.82 11.77 -3.49
C GLU A 80 6.92 10.25 -3.27
N GLY A 81 6.01 9.70 -2.46
CA GLY A 81 5.91 8.27 -2.20
C GLY A 81 6.87 7.74 -1.13
N HIS A 82 7.31 6.50 -1.30
CA HIS A 82 8.15 5.76 -0.36
C HIS A 82 9.24 5.00 -1.10
N ALA A 83 10.44 4.91 -0.52
CA ALA A 83 11.52 4.06 -1.00
C ALA A 83 11.57 2.79 -0.15
N ILE A 84 11.60 1.66 -0.83
CA ILE A 84 11.82 0.34 -0.27
C ILE A 84 13.23 -0.05 -0.71
N ILE A 85 14.12 -0.24 0.26
CA ILE A 85 15.52 -0.62 0.02
C ILE A 85 15.66 -2.11 0.29
N ILE A 86 16.13 -2.84 -0.72
CA ILE A 86 16.27 -4.29 -0.66
C ILE A 86 17.70 -4.67 -1.01
N TYR A 87 18.28 -5.51 -0.16
CA TYR A 87 19.62 -6.07 -0.32
C TYR A 87 19.51 -7.51 -0.85
N ARG A 88 20.35 -7.89 -1.81
CA ARG A 88 20.29 -9.22 -2.45
C ARG A 88 20.72 -10.39 -1.56
N GLY A 89 21.52 -10.14 -0.51
CA GLY A 89 22.19 -11.17 0.28
C GLY A 89 23.64 -11.42 -0.15
N LYS A 90 24.48 -11.91 0.78
CA LYS A 90 25.91 -12.16 0.52
C LYS A 90 26.16 -13.24 -0.54
N ASN A 91 25.22 -14.17 -0.71
CA ASN A 91 25.32 -15.33 -1.61
C ASN A 91 24.27 -15.31 -2.73
N TYR A 92 23.98 -14.14 -3.28
CA TYR A 92 22.98 -14.03 -4.34
C TYR A 92 23.37 -14.87 -5.56
N LYS A 93 22.53 -15.84 -5.89
CA LYS A 93 22.54 -16.56 -7.15
C LYS A 93 21.26 -16.24 -7.87
N ARG A 94 21.37 -15.73 -9.10
CA ARG A 94 20.19 -15.44 -9.92
C ARG A 94 19.41 -16.75 -10.11
N PRO A 95 18.13 -16.81 -9.72
CA PRO A 95 17.34 -18.00 -9.94
C PRO A 95 17.24 -18.25 -11.46
N PRO A 96 17.35 -19.51 -11.93
CA PRO A 96 17.39 -19.85 -13.36
C PRO A 96 16.06 -19.54 -14.07
N LYS A 97 14.97 -19.46 -13.32
CA LYS A 97 13.66 -19.01 -13.76
C LYS A 97 13.05 -18.10 -12.69
N LEU A 98 12.35 -17.06 -13.12
CA LEU A 98 11.49 -16.29 -12.22
C LEU A 98 10.38 -17.21 -11.68
N LEU A 99 9.97 -16.99 -10.43
CA LEU A 99 8.91 -17.79 -9.82
C LEU A 99 7.64 -17.72 -10.68
N ASN A 100 7.10 -18.89 -11.05
CA ASN A 100 5.90 -19.02 -11.88
C ASN A 100 4.62 -18.41 -11.25
N ASN A 101 4.71 -17.90 -10.02
CA ASN A 101 3.58 -17.41 -9.23
C ASN A 101 3.36 -15.89 -9.37
N LEU A 102 4.29 -15.18 -10.03
CA LEU A 102 4.16 -13.74 -10.25
C LEU A 102 3.09 -13.45 -11.31
N PRO A 103 2.21 -12.46 -11.08
CA PRO A 103 1.23 -12.09 -12.07
C PRO A 103 1.91 -11.54 -13.33
N THR A 104 1.39 -11.91 -14.49
CA THR A 104 1.81 -11.32 -15.76
C THR A 104 1.46 -9.83 -15.79
N LYS A 105 2.08 -9.06 -16.69
CA LYS A 105 1.81 -7.61 -16.87
C LYS A 105 0.32 -7.30 -17.05
N ILE A 106 -0.41 -8.16 -17.76
CA ILE A 106 -1.84 -8.01 -18.03
C ILE A 106 -2.66 -8.33 -16.77
N GLU A 107 -2.36 -9.44 -16.10
CA GLU A 107 -3.05 -9.83 -14.87
C GLU A 107 -2.84 -8.83 -13.74
N ALA A 108 -1.62 -8.32 -13.58
CA ALA A 108 -1.31 -7.28 -12.61
C ALA A 108 -2.10 -6.00 -12.87
N LEU A 109 -2.27 -5.62 -14.14
CA LEU A 109 -3.12 -4.48 -14.50
C LEU A 109 -4.59 -4.73 -14.17
N ARG A 110 -5.13 -5.91 -14.52
CA ARG A 110 -6.52 -6.29 -14.19
C ARG A 110 -6.76 -6.26 -12.68
N ARG A 111 -5.87 -6.87 -11.89
CA ARG A 111 -5.94 -6.85 -10.41
C ARG A 111 -5.90 -5.43 -9.85
N SER A 112 -5.05 -4.56 -10.42
CA SER A 112 -4.94 -3.16 -10.02
C SER A 112 -6.25 -2.39 -10.25
N LEU A 113 -6.86 -2.56 -11.44
CA LEU A 113 -8.13 -1.95 -11.78
C LEU A 113 -9.26 -2.45 -10.87
N GLU A 114 -9.30 -3.75 -10.59
CA GLU A 114 -10.30 -4.33 -9.70
C GLU A 114 -10.16 -3.80 -8.26
N MET A 115 -8.93 -3.71 -7.74
CA MET A 115 -8.69 -3.08 -6.44
C MET A 115 -9.13 -1.62 -6.40
N GLN A 116 -8.90 -0.85 -7.47
CA GLN A 116 -9.38 0.53 -7.57
C GLN A 116 -10.92 0.58 -7.54
N ARG A 117 -11.58 -0.32 -8.26
CA ARG A 117 -13.04 -0.43 -8.30
C ARG A 117 -13.62 -0.78 -6.93
N ILE A 118 -13.08 -1.80 -6.27
CA ILE A 118 -13.49 -2.21 -4.91
C ILE A 118 -13.28 -1.06 -3.91
N GLY A 119 -12.16 -0.34 -4.01
CA GLY A 119 -11.89 0.82 -3.16
C GLY A 119 -12.93 1.92 -3.32
N SER A 120 -13.29 2.24 -4.57
CA SER A 120 -14.33 3.23 -4.89
C SER A 120 -15.70 2.81 -4.34
N LEU A 121 -16.09 1.54 -4.54
CA LEU A 121 -17.35 1.01 -4.01
C LEU A 121 -17.41 1.07 -2.48
N LYS A 122 -16.32 0.68 -1.79
CA LYS A 122 -16.23 0.77 -0.33
C LYS A 122 -16.36 2.21 0.17
N PHE A 123 -15.73 3.17 -0.52
CA PHE A 123 -15.85 4.59 -0.20
C PHE A 123 -17.30 5.07 -0.28
N PHE A 124 -17.98 4.80 -1.39
CA PHE A 124 -19.38 5.21 -1.56
C PHE A 124 -20.32 4.51 -0.58
N ALA A 125 -20.10 3.22 -0.31
CA ALA A 125 -20.87 2.48 0.69
C ALA A 125 -20.72 3.11 2.09
N HIS A 126 -19.49 3.46 2.48
CA HIS A 126 -19.23 4.15 3.74
C HIS A 126 -19.92 5.52 3.79
N GLN A 127 -19.83 6.32 2.71
CA GLN A 127 -20.49 7.62 2.62
C GLN A 127 -22.01 7.50 2.83
N ARG A 128 -22.64 6.53 2.16
CA ARG A 128 -24.08 6.24 2.35
C ARG A 128 -24.40 5.84 3.78
N GLN A 129 -23.57 5.01 4.41
CA GLN A 129 -23.78 4.63 5.81
C GLN A 129 -23.70 5.84 6.76
N CYS A 130 -22.75 6.75 6.55
CA CYS A 130 -22.66 7.99 7.30
C CYS A 130 -23.93 8.84 7.14
N ALA A 131 -24.39 9.03 5.90
CA ALA A 131 -25.62 9.79 5.63
C ALA A 131 -26.86 9.17 6.29
N ILE A 132 -26.99 7.83 6.23
CA ILE A 132 -28.08 7.11 6.91
C ILE A 132 -28.03 7.34 8.42
N ARG A 133 -26.85 7.28 9.03
CA ARG A 133 -26.68 7.52 10.47
C ARG A 133 -27.08 8.95 10.86
N GLU A 134 -26.67 9.92 10.06
CA GLU A 134 -27.01 11.33 10.28
C GLU A 134 -28.52 11.58 10.18
N LEU A 135 -29.19 11.01 9.16
CA LEU A 135 -30.63 11.11 9.00
C LEU A 135 -31.38 10.46 10.16
N LYS A 136 -30.94 9.29 10.63
CA LYS A 136 -31.52 8.63 11.82
C LYS A 136 -31.40 9.50 13.07
N PHE A 137 -30.26 10.16 13.26
CA PHE A 137 -30.05 11.07 14.39
C PHE A 137 -30.98 12.29 14.30
N LYS A 138 -31.11 12.92 13.12
CA LYS A 138 -32.04 14.03 12.89
C LYS A 138 -33.49 13.63 13.15
N LEU A 139 -33.90 12.44 12.70
CA LEU A 139 -35.24 11.92 12.93
C LEU A 139 -35.54 11.74 14.43
N ALA A 140 -34.61 11.13 15.17
CA ALA A 140 -34.76 10.95 16.62
C ALA A 140 -34.92 12.29 17.36
N LYS A 141 -34.13 13.30 16.97
CA LYS A 141 -34.21 14.65 17.55
C LYS A 141 -35.56 15.32 17.31
N LEU A 142 -36.14 15.15 16.11
CA LEU A 142 -37.46 15.70 15.78
C LEU A 142 -38.58 15.01 16.58
N GLN A 143 -38.50 13.70 16.75
CA GLN A 143 -39.46 12.93 17.56
C GLN A 143 -39.42 13.35 19.05
N GLU A 144 -38.24 13.66 19.58
CA GLU A 144 -38.09 14.18 20.95
C GLU A 144 -38.67 15.59 21.13
N SER A 145 -38.65 16.45 20.10
CA SER A 145 -39.32 17.75 20.15
C SER A 145 -40.85 17.63 20.09
N GLU A 146 -41.39 16.80 19.18
CA GLU A 146 -42.84 16.59 19.08
C GLU A 146 -43.45 16.00 20.36
N GLY A 147 -42.73 15.09 21.03
CA GLY A 147 -43.16 14.53 22.32
C GLY A 147 -43.16 15.52 23.49
N LYS A 148 -42.36 16.59 23.42
CA LYS A 148 -42.36 17.68 24.42
C LYS A 148 -43.48 18.67 24.16
N ASP A 149 -43.76 18.98 22.90
CA ASP A 149 -44.82 19.93 22.53
C ASP A 149 -46.21 19.39 22.87
N MET A 150 -46.46 18.09 22.66
CA MET A 150 -47.73 17.48 23.09
C MET A 150 -47.90 17.44 24.62
N LYS A 151 -46.84 17.16 25.38
CA LYS A 151 -46.90 17.17 26.85
C LYS A 151 -47.17 18.56 27.41
N ASN A 152 -46.58 19.61 26.83
CA ASN A 152 -46.85 20.99 27.24
C ASN A 152 -48.28 21.43 26.90
N SER A 153 -48.85 20.96 25.78
CA SER A 153 -50.25 21.25 25.44
C SER A 153 -51.25 20.61 26.42
N GLN A 154 -50.93 19.45 26.98
CA GLN A 154 -51.83 18.69 27.87
C GLN A 154 -51.80 19.16 29.34
N ILE A 155 -50.78 19.93 29.73
CA ILE A 155 -50.65 20.53 31.08
C ILE A 155 -51.36 21.90 31.16
N MET A 156 -51.64 22.52 30.00
CA MET A 156 -52.24 23.85 29.89
C MET A 156 -53.77 23.80 29.63
N SER A 157 -54.40 22.62 29.70
CA SER A 157 -55.86 22.42 29.59
C SER A 157 -56.42 21.94 30.91
#